data_AF-A0A1I4Z4H1-F1
#
_entry.id   AF-A0A1I4Z4H1-F1
#
_cell.length_a   1.000
_cell.length_b   1.000
_cell.length_c   1.000
_cell.angle_alpha   90.00
_cell.angle_beta   90.00
_cell.angle_gamma   90.00
#
_symmetry.space_group_name_H-M   'P 1'
#
loop_
_entity.id
_entity.type
_entity.pdbx_description
1 polymer ?
#
loop_
_entity_poly.entity_id
_entity_poly.type
_entity_poly.pdbx_seq_one_letter_code
_entity_poly.pdbx_strand_id
1 'polypeptide(L)' 'MKQVMITVLIDEAYRNSIAKLADRMIEAGMTIDQRLDAIGVITGKTENSAISSIAKLEGVARVEKQSSLKAIKY' A
#
# COMPACT_ATOMS: atom_id res chain seq x y z
N MET A 1 1.62 -4.19 18.64
CA MET A 1 1.21 -4.44 17.24
C MET A 1 2.36 -4.02 16.32
N LYS A 2 2.68 -4.79 15.27
CA LYS A 2 3.85 -4.55 14.41
C LYS A 2 3.38 -3.95 13.09
N GLN A 3 3.77 -2.71 12.83
CA GLN A 3 3.61 -2.11 11.51
C GLN A 3 4.59 -2.75 10.53
N VAL A 4 4.11 -3.00 9.32
CA VAL A 4 4.91 -3.48 8.20
C VAL A 4 4.81 -2.49 7.06
N MET A 5 5.92 -2.32 6.35
CA MET A 5 5.93 -1.51 5.14
C MET A 5 5.28 -2.29 4.01
N ILE A 6 4.38 -1.64 3.28
CA ILE A 6 3.67 -2.19 2.14
C ILE A 6 3.78 -1.23 0.95
N THR A 7 3.76 -1.83 -0.23
CA THR A 7 3.63 -1.14 -1.51
C THR A 7 2.29 -1.55 -2.11
N VAL A 8 1.48 -0.57 -2.49
CA VAL A 8 0.19 -0.77 -3.12
C VAL A 8 0.28 -0.30 -4.56
N LEU A 9 -0.06 -1.19 -5.48
CA LEU A 9 -0.19 -0.92 -6.90
C LEU A 9 -1.66 -0.65 -7.20
N ILE A 10 -1.91 0.48 -7.87
CA ILE A 10 -3.23 0.96 -8.25
C ILE A 10 -3.49 0.56 -9.70
N ASP A 11 -4.71 0.14 -9.97
CA ASP A 11 -5.18 -0.16 -11.31
C ASP A 11 -5.12 1.10 -12.19
N GLU A 12 -4.72 0.93 -13.45
CA GLU A 12 -4.55 2.05 -14.38
C GLU A 12 -5.86 2.81 -14.62
N ALA A 13 -7.00 2.12 -14.62
CA ALA A 13 -8.32 2.73 -14.74
C ALA A 13 -8.64 3.70 -13.58
N TYR A 14 -7.95 3.55 -12.45
CA TYR A 14 -8.16 4.33 -11.23
C TYR A 14 -7.04 5.35 -10.95
N ARG A 15 -6.09 5.55 -11.88
CA ARG A 15 -4.99 6.53 -11.70
C ARG A 15 -5.47 7.94 -11.38
N ASN A 16 -6.52 8.42 -12.06
CA ASN A 16 -7.08 9.76 -11.79
C ASN A 16 -7.75 9.86 -10.40
N SER A 17 -8.07 8.72 -9.78
CA SER A 17 -8.69 8.62 -8.46
C SER A 17 -7.70 8.21 -7.37
N ILE A 18 -6.40 8.21 -7.65
CA ILE A 18 -5.38 7.74 -6.69
C ILE A 18 -5.37 8.53 -5.39
N ALA A 19 -5.65 9.84 -5.43
CA ALA A 19 -5.80 10.66 -4.23
C ALA A 19 -6.95 10.17 -3.33
N LYS A 20 -8.10 9.83 -3.94
CA LYS A 20 -9.25 9.29 -3.23
C LYS A 20 -8.98 7.88 -2.67
N LEU A 21 -8.17 7.08 -3.38
CA LEU A 21 -7.74 5.77 -2.88
C LEU A 21 -6.76 5.90 -1.72
N ALA A 22 -5.85 6.88 -1.77
CA ALA A 22 -4.95 7.20 -0.67
C ALA A 22 -5.74 7.54 0.61
N ASP A 23 -6.77 8.37 0.52
CA ASP A 23 -7.64 8.69 1.66
C ASP A 23 -8.31 7.44 2.24
N ARG A 24 -8.88 6.58 1.38
CA ARG A 24 -9.49 5.31 1.80
C ARG A 24 -8.49 4.36 2.45
N MET A 25 -7.24 4.33 1.99
CA MET A 25 -6.19 3.53 2.61
C MET A 25 -5.86 4.06 4.01
N ILE A 26 -5.84 5.38 4.19
CA ILE A 26 -5.64 6.00 5.51
C ILE A 26 -6.79 5.63 6.45
N GLU A 27 -8.03 5.72 5.99
CA GLU A 27 -9.21 5.29 6.75
C GLU A 27 -9.16 3.79 7.10
N ALA A 28 -8.57 2.96 6.23
CA ALA A 28 -8.35 1.54 6.45
C ALA A 28 -7.17 1.22 7.40
N GLY A 29 -6.48 2.24 7.92
CA GLY A 29 -5.37 2.07 8.87
C GLY A 29 -3.98 2.01 8.23
N MET A 30 -3.81 2.57 7.03
CA MET A 30 -2.50 2.79 6.42
C MET A 30 -1.96 4.18 6.77
N THR A 31 -0.67 4.29 7.02
CA THR A 31 0.07 5.55 7.03
C THR A 31 0.85 5.62 5.74
N ILE A 32 0.55 6.61 4.88
CA ILE A 32 1.21 6.77 3.59
C ILE A 32 2.57 7.45 3.80
N ASP A 33 3.63 6.85 3.28
CA ASP A 33 4.98 7.42 3.27
C ASP A 33 5.22 8.17 1.94
N GLN A 34 4.89 7.55 0.80
CA GLN A 34 5.02 8.18 -0.53
C GLN A 34 3.89 7.78 -1.47
N ARG A 35 3.58 8.69 -2.39
CA ARG A 35 2.63 8.49 -3.48
C ARG A 35 3.30 8.84 -4.80
N LEU A 36 3.33 7.87 -5.71
CA LEU A 36 3.93 7.95 -7.04
C LEU A 36 2.81 7.86 -8.07
N ASP A 37 2.09 8.98 -8.23
CA ASP A 37 0.89 9.06 -9.08
C ASP A 37 1.12 8.66 -10.53
N ALA A 38 2.27 9.06 -11.08
CA ALA A 38 2.63 8.81 -12.48
C ALA A 38 2.69 7.32 -12.83
N ILE A 39 2.95 6.45 -11.85
CA ILE A 39 3.08 5.00 -12.03
C ILE A 39 2.05 4.21 -11.21
N GLY A 40 1.10 4.88 -10.55
CA GLY A 40 0.05 4.23 -9.77
C GLY A 40 0.57 3.47 -8.55
N VAL A 41 1.58 3.99 -7.84
CA VAL A 41 2.15 3.31 -6.66
C VAL A 41 1.97 4.16 -5.40
N ILE A 42 1.54 3.53 -4.31
CA ILE A 42 1.48 4.13 -2.97
C ILE A 42 2.29 3.25 -2.02
N THR A 43 3.24 3.84 -1.29
CA THR A 43 4.00 3.14 -0.25
C THR A 43 3.63 3.68 1.12
N GLY A 44 3.71 2.82 2.12
CA GLY A 44 3.40 3.22 3.47
C GLY A 44 3.52 2.08 4.45
N LYS A 45 3.05 2.32 5.67
CA LYS A 45 3.03 1.35 6.76
C LYS A 45 1.61 1.05 7.17
N THR A 46 1.36 -0.20 7.51
CA THR A 46 0.07 -0.59 8.08
C THR A 46 0.24 -1.80 9.00
N GLU A 47 -0.78 -2.11 9.77
CA GLU A 47 -0.81 -3.34 10.54
C GLU A 47 -1.06 -4.56 9.65
N ASN A 48 -0.51 -5.70 10.02
CA ASN A 48 -0.65 -6.92 9.22
C ASN A 48 -2.12 -7.31 8.97
N SER A 49 -3.00 -7.00 9.91
CA SER A 49 -4.44 -7.26 9.83
C SER A 49 -5.17 -6.35 8.85
N ALA A 50 -4.70 -5.11 8.66
CA ALA A 50 -5.31 -4.11 7.77
C ALA A 50 -4.98 -4.34 6.28
N ILE A 51 -3.94 -5.12 6.00
CA ILE A 51 -3.50 -5.40 4.61
C ILE A 51 -4.61 -6.07 3.79
N SER A 52 -5.34 -7.00 4.39
CA SER A 52 -6.46 -7.67 3.71
C SER A 52 -7.62 -6.72 3.42
N SER A 53 -7.82 -5.68 4.22
CA SER A 53 -8.83 -4.65 3.97
C SER A 53 -8.38 -3.73 2.82
N ILE A 54 -7.12 -3.31 2.82
CA ILE A 54 -6.54 -2.47 1.76
C ILE A 54 -6.53 -3.20 0.42
N ALA A 55 -6.19 -4.49 0.40
CA ALA A 55 -6.17 -5.31 -0.81
C ALA A 55 -7.56 -5.54 -1.44
N LYS A 56 -8.64 -5.28 -0.70
CA LYS A 56 -10.03 -5.38 -1.18
C LYS A 56 -10.60 -4.04 -1.64
N LEU A 57 -9.86 -2.93 -1.49
CA LEU A 57 -10.31 -1.64 -1.98
C LEU A 57 -10.40 -1.67 -3.50
N GLU A 58 -11.54 -1.18 -4.03
CA GLU A 58 -11.73 -1.04 -5.47
C GLU A 58 -10.64 -0.13 -6.06
N GLY A 59 -10.05 -0.56 -7.18
CA GLY A 59 -8.93 0.14 -7.81
C GLY A 59 -7.55 -0.25 -7.28
N VAL A 60 -7.46 -1.11 -6.26
CA VAL A 60 -6.18 -1.74 -5.89
C VAL A 60 -5.93 -2.95 -6.76
N ALA A 61 -4.86 -2.91 -7.54
CA ALA A 61 -4.43 -4.03 -8.37
C ALA A 61 -3.65 -5.07 -7.55
N ARG A 62 -2.77 -4.59 -6.64
CA ARG A 62 -1.89 -5.48 -5.85
C ARG A 62 -1.40 -4.80 -4.58
N VAL A 63 -1.21 -5.59 -3.52
CA VAL A 63 -0.53 -5.16 -2.30
C VAL A 63 0.66 -6.07 -2.04
N GLU A 64 1.85 -5.49 -1.91
CA GLU A 64 3.09 -6.20 -1.65
C GLU A 64 3.62 -5.81 -0.27
N LYS A 65 3.89 -6.81 0.57
CA LYS A 65 4.54 -6.57 1.86
C LYS A 65 6.04 -6.50 1.63
N GLN A 66 6.67 -5.44 2.10
CA GLN A 66 8.12 -5.37 2.11
C GLN A 66 8.64 -6.31 3.18
N SER A 67 9.03 -7.50 2.76
CA SER A 67 9.72 -8.44 3.61
C SER A 67 11.11 -7.89 3.87
N SER A 68 11.49 -7.72 5.14
CA SER A 68 12.88 -7.43 5.47
C SER A 68 13.71 -8.58 4.91
N LEU A 69 14.52 -8.31 3.88
CA LEU A 69 15.58 -9.21 3.47
C LEU A 69 16.42 -9.45 4.73
N LYS A 70 16.36 -10.67 5.30
CA LYS A 70 17.35 -11.08 6.29
C LYS A 70 18.68 -10.99 5.56
N ALA A 71 19.51 -10.02 5.94
CA ALA A 71 20.87 -9.93 5.46
C ALA A 71 21.50 -11.33 5.57
N ILE A 72 21.84 -11.92 4.45
CA ILE A 72 22.65 -13.13 4.40
C ILE A 72 23.98 -12.69 4.99
N LYS A 73 24.25 -13.08 6.24
CA LYS A 73 25.57 -12.93 6.84
C LYS A 73 26.51 -13.83 6.04
N TYR A 74 27.44 -13.22 5.33
CA TYR A 74 28.64 -13.88 4.82
C TYR A 74 29.62 -14.13 5.97
#